data_AF-H2G1J8-F1
#
_entry.id   AF-H2G1J8-F1
#
_cell.length_a   1.000
_cell.length_b   1.000
_cell.length_c   1.000
_cell.angle_alpha   90.00
_cell.angle_beta   90.00
_cell.angle_gamma   90.00
#
_symmetry.space_group_name_H-M   'P 1'
#
loop_
_entity.id
_entity.type
_entity.pdbx_description
1 polymer ?
#
loop_
_entity_poly.entity_id
_entity_poly.type
_entity_poly.pdbx_seq_one_letter_code
_entity_poly.pdbx_strand_id
1 'polypeptide(L)'
;MKYKPHRHFSDAFKREAVEASLSTTETQAQLAGRLGIHPNQLSRWRREWIMTKKSSDKAVENIGPEKSLQDLERENARLKKLLERKELENEILKKAQEYFAKHSK
;
A
#
# COMPACT_ATOMS: atom_id res chain seq x y z
N MET A 1 32.99 18.15 -28.22
CA MET A 1 31.71 17.43 -28.07
C MET A 1 30.57 18.44 -28.18
N LYS A 2 29.60 18.26 -29.08
CA LYS A 2 28.43 19.16 -29.18
C LYS A 2 27.38 18.71 -28.16
N TYR A 3 27.09 19.55 -27.17
CA TYR A 3 26.05 19.27 -26.17
C TYR A 3 24.67 19.35 -26.84
N LYS A 4 23.89 18.26 -26.78
CA LYS A 4 22.50 18.27 -27.23
C LYS A 4 21.64 18.86 -26.10
N PRO A 5 20.88 19.94 -26.35
CA PRO A 5 20.01 20.52 -25.34
C PRO A 5 18.95 19.51 -24.91
N HIS A 6 18.66 19.47 -23.61
CA HIS A 6 17.63 18.61 -23.06
C HIS A 6 16.26 19.10 -23.52
N ARG A 7 15.45 18.25 -24.17
CA ARG A 7 14.05 18.57 -24.45
C ARG A 7 13.28 18.60 -23.13
N HIS A 8 12.62 19.72 -22.86
CA HIS A 8 11.69 19.87 -21.75
C HIS A 8 10.27 19.59 -22.25
N PHE A 9 9.52 18.81 -21.47
CA PHE A 9 8.11 18.51 -21.72
C PHE A 9 7.29 19.04 -20.55
N SER A 10 6.11 19.59 -20.83
CA SER A 10 5.17 20.01 -19.80
C SER A 10 4.64 18.81 -19.03
N ASP A 11 4.27 19.03 -17.76
CA ASP A 11 3.76 17.95 -16.93
C ASP A 11 2.39 17.43 -17.41
N ALA A 12 1.59 18.31 -18.04
CA ALA A 12 0.36 17.92 -18.72
C ALA A 12 0.63 16.90 -19.85
N PHE A 13 1.64 17.17 -20.70
CA PHE A 13 2.01 16.27 -21.79
C PHE A 13 2.53 14.92 -21.27
N LYS A 14 3.36 14.93 -20.22
CA LYS A 14 3.86 13.69 -19.60
C LYS A 14 2.71 12.83 -19.07
N ARG A 15 1.72 13.46 -18.43
CA ARG A 15 0.53 12.79 -17.89
C ARG A 15 -0.29 12.12 -18.99
N GLU A 16 -0.62 12.88 -20.03
CA GLU A 16 -1.38 12.38 -21.18
C GLU A 16 -0.64 11.22 -21.88
N ALA A 17 0.67 11.35 -22.07
CA ALA A 17 1.49 10.30 -22.68
C ALA A 17 1.49 9.00 -21.83
N VAL A 18 1.55 9.13 -20.51
CA VAL A 18 1.48 7.97 -19.59
C VAL A 18 0.09 7.35 -19.59
N GLU A 19 -0.97 8.15 -19.53
CA GLU A 19 -2.36 7.70 -19.55
C GLU A 19 -2.71 6.98 -20.85
N ALA A 20 -2.38 7.58 -22.00
CA ALA A 20 -2.51 6.95 -23.31
C ALA A 20 -1.78 5.61 -23.38
N SER A 21 -0.66 5.49 -22.67
CA SER A 21 0.08 4.23 -22.65
C SER A 21 -0.48 3.16 -21.72
N LEU A 22 -1.36 3.52 -20.80
CA LEU A 22 -2.09 2.58 -19.95
C LEU A 22 -3.43 2.17 -20.57
N SER A 23 -4.03 3.05 -21.38
CA SER A 23 -5.32 2.80 -22.04
C SER A 23 -5.19 2.02 -23.36
N THR A 24 -4.05 2.11 -24.03
CA THR A 24 -3.85 1.50 -25.37
C THR A 24 -3.21 0.12 -25.26
N THR A 25 -3.55 -0.79 -26.17
CA THR A 25 -2.93 -2.12 -26.32
C THR A 25 -1.58 -2.10 -27.05
N GLU A 26 -1.19 -0.94 -27.59
CA GLU A 26 0.07 -0.73 -28.31
C GLU A 26 1.28 -0.82 -27.39
N THR A 27 2.42 -1.21 -27.96
CA THR A 27 3.67 -1.25 -27.22
C THR A 27 4.16 0.16 -26.87
N GLN A 28 4.91 0.26 -25.77
CA GLN A 28 5.51 1.53 -25.33
C GLN A 28 6.37 2.18 -26.42
N ALA A 29 7.05 1.35 -27.24
CA ALA A 29 7.92 1.81 -28.30
C ALA A 29 7.14 2.43 -29.47
N GLN A 30 6.02 1.82 -29.87
CA GLN A 30 5.15 2.33 -30.93
C GLN A 30 4.51 3.67 -30.53
N LEU A 31 3.96 3.73 -29.31
CA LEU A 31 3.36 4.95 -28.79
C LEU A 31 4.41 6.08 -28.64
N ALA A 32 5.60 5.76 -28.15
CA ALA A 32 6.69 6.72 -28.05
C ALA A 32 7.12 7.27 -29.43
N GLY A 33 7.19 6.40 -30.44
CA GLY A 33 7.45 6.79 -31.83
C GLY A 33 6.39 7.76 -32.37
N ARG A 34 5.10 7.48 -32.13
CA ARG A 34 3.98 8.35 -32.53
C ARG A 34 4.01 9.70 -31.83
N LEU A 35 4.39 9.73 -30.55
CA LEU A 35 4.53 10.95 -29.76
C LEU A 35 5.85 11.70 -30.01
N GLY A 36 6.75 11.17 -30.84
CA GLY A 36 8.05 11.77 -31.13
C GLY A 36 8.96 11.86 -29.90
N ILE A 37 8.82 10.92 -28.97
CA ILE A 37 9.62 10.80 -27.75
C ILE A 37 10.42 9.50 -27.75
N HIS A 38 11.49 9.46 -26.97
CA HIS A 38 12.29 8.24 -26.84
C HIS A 38 11.54 7.21 -25.96
N PRO A 39 11.50 5.90 -26.31
CA PRO A 39 10.80 4.88 -25.52
C PRO A 39 11.22 4.84 -24.04
N ASN A 40 12.53 4.96 -23.75
CA ASN A 40 13.04 5.03 -22.37
C ASN A 40 12.46 6.21 -21.57
N GLN A 41 12.12 7.30 -22.24
CA GLN A 41 11.56 8.49 -21.59
C GLN A 41 10.11 8.24 -21.17
N LEU A 42 9.32 7.60 -22.04
CA LEU A 42 7.97 7.15 -21.71
C LEU A 42 7.96 6.08 -20.60
N SER A 43 8.92 5.15 -20.63
CA SER A 43 9.10 4.14 -19.57
C SER A 43 9.42 4.79 -18.21
N ARG A 44 10.33 5.77 -18.21
CA ARG A 44 10.67 6.54 -17.01
C ARG A 44 9.47 7.30 -16.45
N TRP A 45 8.73 8.02 -17.29
CA TRP A 45 7.53 8.75 -16.85
C TRP A 45 6.46 7.83 -16.29
N ARG A 46 6.29 6.64 -16.87
CA ARG A 46 5.38 5.62 -16.30
C ARG A 46 5.79 5.18 -14.91
N ARG A 47 7.09 4.92 -14.70
CA ARG A 47 7.62 4.53 -13.39
C ARG A 47 7.41 5.64 -12.37
N GLU A 48 7.77 6.87 -12.73
CA GLU A 48 7.56 8.05 -11.89
C GLU A 48 6.07 8.20 -11.54
N TRP A 49 5.18 8.09 -12.52
CA TRP A 49 3.73 8.17 -12.32
C TRP A 49 3.18 7.09 -11.37
N ILE A 50 3.59 5.83 -11.55
CA ILE A 50 3.18 4.72 -10.67
C ILE A 50 3.74 4.93 -9.25
N MET A 51 4.98 5.39 -9.12
CA MET A 51 5.59 5.69 -7.83
C MET A 51 4.90 6.86 -7.14
N THR A 52 4.58 7.95 -7.86
CA THR A 52 3.85 9.11 -7.33
C THR A 52 2.44 8.72 -6.89
N LYS A 53 1.74 7.88 -7.65
CA LYS A 53 0.41 7.36 -7.29
C LYS A 53 0.48 6.39 -6.10
N LYS A 54 1.54 5.58 -5.99
CA LYS A 54 1.81 4.76 -4.79
C LYS A 54 2.13 5.62 -3.57
N SER A 55 2.86 6.72 -3.74
CA SER A 55 3.17 7.63 -2.63
C SER A 55 1.98 8.47 -2.18
N SER A 56 0.98 8.72 -3.05
CA SER A 56 -0.25 9.43 -2.65
C SER A 56 -1.29 8.55 -1.97
N ASP A 57 -1.29 7.23 -2.19
CA ASP A 57 -2.29 6.30 -1.62
C ASP A 57 -1.78 5.38 -0.51
N LYS A 58 -0.51 5.50 -0.11
CA LYS A 58 0.13 4.92 1.10
C LYS A 58 1.64 4.96 0.89
N ALA A 59 2.25 6.14 1.01
CA ALA A 59 3.47 6.15 1.78
C ALA A 59 3.03 5.84 3.22
N VAL A 60 2.86 4.55 3.54
CA VAL A 60 3.09 4.13 4.92
C VAL A 60 4.55 4.48 5.10
N GLU A 61 4.81 5.66 5.64
CA GLU A 61 6.10 5.95 6.22
C GLU A 61 6.45 4.70 7.01
N ASN A 62 7.59 4.09 6.67
CA ASN A 62 8.16 3.06 7.51
C ASN A 62 8.70 3.79 8.74
N ILE A 63 7.78 4.35 9.53
CA ILE A 63 7.97 4.64 10.93
C ILE A 63 8.06 3.22 11.52
N GLY A 64 9.26 2.64 11.40
CA GLY A 64 9.63 1.53 12.25
C GLY A 64 9.21 1.90 13.67
N PRO A 65 8.71 0.94 14.45
CA PRO A 65 8.13 1.25 15.74
C PRO A 65 9.11 2.13 16.52
N GLU A 66 8.66 3.31 16.93
CA GLU A 66 9.39 4.18 17.86
C GLU A 66 9.75 3.41 19.16
N LYS A 67 9.03 2.30 19.38
CA LYS A 67 9.21 1.32 20.45
C LYS A 67 10.18 0.22 20.03
N SER A 68 11.10 -0.12 20.93
CA SER A 68 12.01 -1.26 20.76
C SER A 68 11.24 -2.56 20.48
N LEU A 69 11.84 -3.46 19.72
CA LEU A 69 11.34 -4.83 19.49
C LEU A 69 10.92 -5.51 20.80
N GLN A 70 11.69 -5.26 21.86
CA GLN A 70 11.43 -5.78 23.21
C GLN A 70 10.13 -5.22 23.82
N ASP A 71 9.80 -3.96 23.56
CA ASP A 71 8.58 -3.35 24.09
C ASP A 71 7.34 -3.85 23.34
N LEU A 72 7.48 -4.12 22.05
CA LEU A 72 6.44 -4.77 21.25
C LEU A 72 6.18 -6.20 21.72
N GLU A 73 7.22 -6.98 21.99
CA GLU A 73 7.08 -8.35 22.51
C GLU A 73 6.39 -8.38 23.87
N ARG A 74 6.75 -7.45 24.77
CA ARG A 74 6.10 -7.30 26.08
C ARG A 74 4.62 -6.96 25.94
N GLU A 75 4.28 -6.01 25.07
CA GLU A 75 2.89 -5.63 24.86
C GLU A 75 2.10 -6.78 24.23
N ASN A 76 2.68 -7.50 23.29
CA ASN A 76 2.04 -8.66 22.67
C ASN A 76 1.75 -9.76 23.70
N ALA A 77 2.71 -10.07 24.59
CA ALA A 77 2.51 -11.01 25.68
C ALA A 77 1.42 -10.57 26.66
N ARG A 78 1.39 -9.27 27.00
CA ARG A 78 0.36 -8.69 27.87
C ARG A 78 -1.04 -8.82 27.25
N LEU A 79 -1.17 -8.47 25.97
CA LEU A 79 -2.43 -8.53 25.24
C LEU A 79 -2.96 -9.96 25.14
N LYS A 80 -2.09 -10.93 24.83
CA LYS A 80 -2.46 -12.35 24.79
C LYS A 80 -2.99 -12.86 26.13
N LYS A 81 -2.33 -12.52 27.24
CA LYS A 81 -2.78 -12.90 28.58
C LYS A 81 -4.14 -12.28 28.95
N LEU A 82 -4.36 -11.03 28.54
CA LEU A 82 -5.65 -10.37 28.75
C LEU A 82 -6.76 -11.04 27.94
N LEU A 83 -6.46 -11.41 26.69
CA LEU A 83 -7.39 -12.10 25.80
C LEU A 83 -7.82 -13.45 26.41
N GLU A 84 -6.85 -14.27 26.79
CA GLU A 84 -7.10 -15.58 27.41
C GLU A 84 -8.00 -15.46 28.66
N ARG A 85 -7.70 -14.48 29.53
CA ARG A 85 -8.53 -14.22 30.71
C ARG A 85 -9.96 -13.84 30.32
N LYS A 86 -10.14 -13.01 29.29
CA LYS A 86 -11.47 -12.57 28.83
C LYS A 86 -12.24 -13.71 28.17
N GLU A 87 -11.56 -14.58 27.44
CA GLU A 87 -12.15 -15.79 26.88
C GLU A 87 -12.64 -16.73 27.97
N LEU A 88 -11.83 -16.95 29.02
CA LEU A 88 -12.24 -17.75 30.17
C LEU A 88 -13.43 -17.14 30.93
N GLU A 89 -13.41 -15.83 31.18
CA GLU A 89 -14.54 -15.11 31.78
C GLU A 89 -15.83 -15.32 30.95
N ASN A 90 -15.75 -15.21 29.62
CA ASN A 90 -16.87 -15.46 28.72
C ASN A 90 -17.35 -16.91 28.76
N GLU A 91 -16.44 -17.90 28.78
CA GLU A 91 -16.82 -19.31 28.87
C GLU A 91 -17.55 -19.63 30.17
N ILE A 92 -17.07 -19.10 31.29
CA ILE A 92 -17.72 -19.29 32.60
C ILE A 92 -19.14 -18.69 32.57
N LEU A 93 -19.29 -17.49 32.02
CA LEU A 93 -20.60 -16.84 31.91
C LEU A 93 -21.55 -17.64 31.01
N LYS A 94 -21.07 -18.15 29.88
CA LYS A 94 -21.87 -19.02 29.00
C LYS A 94 -22.31 -20.30 29.71
N LYS A 95 -21.37 -20.99 30.39
CA LYS A 95 -21.67 -22.20 31.17
C LYS A 95 -22.68 -21.92 32.28
N ALA A 96 -22.57 -20.78 32.96
CA ALA A 96 -23.52 -20.36 33.97
C ALA A 96 -24.91 -20.12 33.37
N GLN A 97 -25.00 -19.40 32.24
CA GLN A 97 -26.26 -19.20 31.52
C GLN A 97 -26.90 -20.52 31.11
N GLU A 98 -26.13 -21.46 30.56
CA GLU A 98 -26.61 -22.80 30.22
C GLU A 98 -27.10 -23.58 31.44
N TYR A 99 -26.37 -23.50 32.55
CA TYR A 99 -26.77 -24.13 33.81
C TYR A 99 -28.10 -23.56 34.32
N PHE A 100 -28.22 -22.24 34.42
CA PHE A 100 -29.45 -21.58 34.86
C PHE A 100 -30.61 -21.85 33.91
N ALA A 101 -30.40 -21.85 32.59
CA ALA A 101 -31.43 -22.19 31.61
C ALA A 101 -31.95 -23.64 31.77
N LYS A 102 -31.08 -24.58 32.14
CA LYS A 102 -31.46 -25.99 32.39
C LYS A 102 -32.17 -26.20 33.73
N HIS A 103 -31.89 -25.36 34.75
CA HIS A 103 -32.40 -25.50 36.11
C HIS A 103 -33.52 -24.50 36.47
N SER A 104 -33.98 -23.67 35.52
CA SER A 104 -35.10 -22.73 35.70
C SER A 104 -36.48 -23.37 35.47
N LYS A 105 -36.65 -24.67 35.76
CA LYS A 105 -37.95 -25.37 35.79
C LYS A 105 -38.30 -25.80 37.19
#